data_AF-A0A3Q0ELC2-F1
#
_entry.id   AF-A0A3Q0ELC2-F1
#
_cell.length_a   1.000
_cell.length_b   1.000
_cell.length_c   1.000
_cell.angle_alpha   90.00
_cell.angle_beta   90.00
_cell.angle_gamma   90.00
#
_symmetry.space_group_name_H-M   'P 1'
#
loop_
_entity.id
_entity.type
_entity.pdbx_description
1 polymer ?
#
loop_
_entity_poly.entity_id
_entity_poly.type
_entity_poly.pdbx_seq_one_letter_code
_entity_poly.pdbx_strand_id
1 'polypeptide(L)'
;MGDEYGHTKGGNNNTYCHDNYLNYFQWDKKEESSLDFFRFCCLVTKFHQECESMGLDDFPTSKRLQWHGHFPGMPDWSETSRFVAFTMVERMDYEVAIENGRLMYKKSGKPVDTTGKAEWIFVLSTSKTLYVRSRHISFYFI
;
A
#
# COMPACT_ATOMS: atom_id res chain seq x y z
N MET A 1 -17.82 -2.37 12.25
CA MET A 1 -17.93 -1.16 11.42
C MET A 1 -17.57 0.03 12.29
N GLY A 2 -16.73 0.94 11.82
CA GLY A 2 -16.23 2.09 12.59
C GLY A 2 -14.74 2.08 12.89
N ASP A 3 -14.00 1.09 12.40
CA ASP A 3 -12.54 1.01 12.55
C ASP A 3 -11.86 2.23 11.90
N GLU A 4 -12.44 2.77 10.82
CA GLU A 4 -11.91 3.89 10.04
C GLU A 4 -11.94 5.25 10.75
N TYR A 5 -12.65 5.36 11.88
CA TYR A 5 -12.60 6.53 12.77
C TYR A 5 -12.14 6.17 14.20
N GLY A 6 -11.67 4.93 14.41
CA GLY A 6 -11.18 4.49 15.71
C GLY A 6 -12.28 4.18 16.72
N HIS A 7 -13.40 3.59 16.27
CA HIS A 7 -14.47 3.16 17.16
C HIS A 7 -13.93 2.28 18.31
N THR A 8 -14.33 2.60 19.54
CA THR A 8 -13.92 1.85 20.73
C THR A 8 -15.11 1.17 21.40
N LYS A 9 -14.90 -0.08 21.80
CA LYS A 9 -15.82 -0.89 22.60
C LYS A 9 -15.42 -0.91 24.09
N GLY A 10 -14.57 0.03 24.51
CA GLY A 10 -14.10 0.12 25.90
C GLY A 10 -13.33 -1.11 26.39
N GLY A 11 -12.67 -1.83 25.48
CA GLY A 11 -11.94 -3.06 25.79
C GLY A 11 -12.78 -4.35 25.77
N ASN A 12 -14.09 -4.26 25.52
CA ASN A 12 -14.91 -5.46 25.32
C ASN A 12 -14.66 -6.06 23.92
N ASN A 13 -14.02 -7.23 23.87
CA ASN A 13 -13.72 -7.95 22.63
C ASN A 13 -14.83 -8.92 22.18
N ASN A 14 -15.94 -9.03 22.91
CA ASN A 14 -17.04 -9.93 22.59
C ASN A 14 -18.41 -9.27 22.85
N THR A 15 -18.77 -8.31 21.99
CA THR A 15 -20.01 -7.52 22.15
C THR A 15 -21.26 -8.15 21.53
N TYR A 16 -21.31 -9.48 21.37
CA TYR A 16 -22.34 -10.16 20.57
C TYR A 16 -23.79 -9.91 21.04
N CYS A 17 -24.02 -9.68 22.34
CA CYS A 17 -25.35 -9.55 22.94
C CYS A 17 -25.78 -8.10 23.22
N HIS A 18 -25.02 -7.10 22.78
CA HIS A 18 -25.31 -5.69 23.05
C HIS A 18 -26.02 -5.01 21.87
N ASP A 19 -27.32 -4.77 21.98
CA ASP A 19 -28.05 -3.90 21.05
C ASP A 19 -27.99 -2.45 21.53
N ASN A 20 -26.83 -1.81 21.40
CA ASN A 20 -26.60 -0.41 21.79
C ASN A 20 -25.40 0.20 21.06
N TYR A 21 -24.99 1.41 21.47
CA TYR A 21 -23.90 2.20 20.89
C TYR A 21 -22.56 1.44 20.75
N LEU A 22 -22.31 0.39 21.53
CA LEU A 22 -21.13 -0.46 21.39
C LEU A 22 -21.04 -1.18 20.03
N ASN A 23 -22.18 -1.41 19.38
CA ASN A 23 -22.27 -2.08 18.08
C ASN A 23 -22.81 -1.17 16.96
N TYR A 24 -23.30 0.02 17.29
CA TYR A 24 -23.82 0.96 16.31
C TYR A 24 -22.70 1.76 15.64
N PHE A 25 -22.96 2.19 14.41
CA PHE A 25 -22.13 3.20 13.78
C PHE A 25 -22.38 4.57 14.43
N GLN A 26 -21.35 5.16 15.03
CA GLN A 26 -21.44 6.44 15.72
C GLN A 26 -21.04 7.58 14.77
N TRP A 27 -22.03 8.10 14.03
CA TRP A 27 -21.84 9.15 13.02
C TRP A 27 -21.30 10.46 13.62
N ASP A 28 -21.83 10.83 14.78
CA ASP A 28 -21.38 11.93 15.63
C ASP A 28 -19.89 11.80 15.96
N LYS A 29 -19.47 10.63 16.46
CA LYS A 29 -18.05 10.41 16.80
C LYS A 29 -17.15 10.40 15.59
N LYS A 30 -17.64 9.92 14.44
CA LYS A 30 -16.90 9.97 13.18
C LYS A 30 -16.65 11.43 12.75
N GLU A 31 -17.59 12.33 12.97
CA GLU A 31 -17.44 13.77 12.68
C GLU A 31 -16.54 14.50 13.69
N GLU A 32 -16.59 14.10 14.96
CA GLU A 32 -15.74 14.65 16.04
C GLU A 32 -14.30 14.13 15.99
N SER A 33 -14.10 12.90 15.49
CA SER A 33 -12.77 12.28 15.38
C SER A 33 -11.85 13.09 14.46
N SER A 34 -10.53 12.98 14.66
CA SER A 34 -9.55 13.61 13.79
C SER A 34 -9.79 13.21 12.33
N LEU A 35 -10.22 14.17 11.51
CA LEU A 35 -10.46 13.98 10.07
C LEU A 35 -9.25 13.35 9.37
N ASP A 36 -8.04 13.51 9.92
CA ASP A 36 -6.81 12.94 9.40
C ASP A 36 -6.85 11.41 9.32
N PHE A 37 -7.40 10.72 10.32
CA PHE A 37 -7.39 9.26 10.35
C PHE A 37 -8.40 8.67 9.37
N PHE A 38 -9.64 9.19 9.39
CA PHE A 38 -10.65 8.80 8.41
C PHE A 38 -10.19 9.12 6.97
N ARG A 39 -9.63 10.31 6.75
CA ARG A 39 -9.02 10.70 5.46
C ARG A 39 -7.90 9.74 5.06
N PHE A 40 -7.01 9.37 5.99
CA PHE A 40 -5.96 8.40 5.74
C PHE A 40 -6.54 7.05 5.29
N CYS A 41 -7.54 6.51 5.99
CA CYS A 41 -8.21 5.27 5.61
C CYS A 41 -8.86 5.36 4.22
N CYS A 42 -9.51 6.47 3.89
CA CYS A 42 -10.07 6.71 2.55
C CYS A 42 -8.98 6.72 1.47
N LEU A 43 -7.86 7.42 1.71
CA LEU A 43 -6.76 7.52 0.75
C LEU A 43 -6.05 6.17 0.56
N VAL A 44 -5.82 5.40 1.62
CA VAL A 44 -5.26 4.04 1.53
C VAL A 44 -6.19 3.12 0.76
N THR A 45 -7.49 3.17 1.02
CA THR A 45 -8.48 2.35 0.31
C THR A 45 -8.50 2.70 -1.18
N LYS A 46 -8.49 4.01 -1.50
CA LYS A 46 -8.44 4.48 -2.89
C LYS A 46 -7.14 4.03 -3.57
N PHE A 47 -6.00 4.21 -2.92
CA PHE A 47 -4.70 3.75 -3.44
C PHE A 47 -4.70 2.24 -3.68
N HIS A 48 -5.29 1.45 -2.78
CA HIS A 48 -5.42 0.00 -2.95
C HIS A 48 -6.24 -0.37 -4.18
N GLN A 49 -7.36 0.32 -4.41
CA GLN A 49 -8.21 0.08 -5.58
C GLN A 49 -7.56 0.51 -6.89
N GLU A 50 -6.77 1.58 -6.88
CA GLU A 50 -6.08 2.10 -8.08
C GLU A 50 -4.80 1.31 -8.39
N CYS A 51 -4.17 0.69 -7.39
CA CYS A 51 -2.94 -0.08 -7.55
C CYS A 51 -3.24 -1.53 -7.92
N GLU A 52 -3.30 -1.78 -9.22
CA GLU A 52 -3.51 -3.12 -9.81
C GLU A 52 -2.49 -4.18 -9.35
N SER A 53 -1.33 -3.76 -8.84
CA SER A 53 -0.34 -4.70 -8.33
C SER A 53 -0.77 -5.39 -7.04
N MET A 54 -1.65 -4.78 -6.23
CA MET A 54 -2.11 -5.35 -4.96
C MET A 54 -3.34 -6.25 -5.08
N GLY A 55 -4.10 -6.16 -6.17
CA GLY A 55 -5.27 -7.02 -6.45
C GLY A 55 -4.93 -8.18 -7.39
N LEU A 56 -3.98 -9.05 -7.01
CA LEU A 56 -3.58 -10.17 -7.87
C LEU A 56 -4.57 -11.34 -7.78
N ASP A 57 -4.95 -11.88 -8.94
CA ASP A 57 -5.71 -13.13 -9.02
C ASP A 57 -4.88 -14.38 -8.67
N ASP A 58 -3.55 -14.26 -8.74
CA ASP A 58 -2.58 -15.34 -8.51
C ASP A 58 -1.50 -14.93 -7.50
N PHE A 59 -0.81 -15.92 -6.92
CA PHE A 59 0.32 -15.66 -6.03
C PHE A 59 1.46 -14.91 -6.76
N PRO A 60 2.08 -13.91 -6.11
CA PRO A 60 3.19 -13.18 -6.71
C PRO A 60 4.42 -14.09 -6.88
N THR A 61 5.07 -13.99 -8.03
CA THR A 61 6.34 -14.70 -8.29
C THR A 61 7.53 -13.90 -7.80
N SER A 62 8.68 -14.56 -7.65
CA SER A 62 9.97 -13.93 -7.36
C SER A 62 10.49 -12.99 -8.45
N LYS A 63 9.78 -12.83 -9.57
CA LYS A 63 10.06 -11.76 -10.55
C LYS A 63 9.27 -10.49 -10.25
N ARG A 64 8.08 -10.65 -9.67
CA ARG A 64 7.13 -9.56 -9.41
C ARG A 64 7.28 -8.96 -8.03
N LEU A 65 7.70 -9.77 -7.05
CA LEU A 65 7.92 -9.35 -5.68
C LEU A 65 9.35 -9.70 -5.24
N GLN A 66 10.08 -8.72 -4.71
CA GLN A 66 11.38 -8.93 -4.07
C GLN A 66 11.28 -8.55 -2.59
N TRP A 67 11.87 -9.36 -1.72
CA TRP A 67 11.96 -9.07 -0.30
C TRP A 67 13.26 -8.33 0.03
N HIS A 68 13.20 -7.46 1.02
CA HIS A 68 14.32 -6.66 1.49
C HIS A 68 14.33 -6.63 3.03
N GLY A 69 15.53 -6.48 3.61
CA GLY A 69 15.70 -6.16 5.02
C GLY A 69 16.20 -4.73 5.17
N HIS A 70 17.03 -4.48 6.19
CA HIS A 70 17.68 -3.18 6.35
C HIS A 70 18.55 -2.79 5.14
N PHE A 71 18.98 -3.79 4.37
CA PHE A 71 19.65 -3.64 3.09
C PHE A 71 18.81 -4.27 1.95
N PRO A 72 18.76 -3.64 0.77
CA PRO A 72 18.04 -4.18 -0.38
C PRO A 72 18.49 -5.60 -0.75
N GLY A 73 17.53 -6.53 -0.85
CA GLY A 73 17.78 -7.90 -1.29
C GLY A 73 18.34 -8.81 -0.20
N MET A 74 18.45 -8.30 1.03
CA MET A 74 18.92 -9.03 2.20
C MET A 74 17.82 -9.08 3.27
N PRO A 75 16.74 -9.86 3.08
CA PRO A 75 15.69 -10.02 4.09
C PRO A 75 16.22 -10.77 5.32
N ASP A 76 15.68 -10.43 6.49
CA ASP A 76 15.91 -11.16 7.75
C ASP A 76 14.66 -11.96 8.11
N TRP A 77 14.79 -13.29 7.99
CA TRP A 77 13.74 -14.26 8.32
C TRP A 77 13.96 -14.95 9.67
N SER A 78 14.85 -14.44 10.51
CA SER A 78 14.99 -14.94 11.88
C SER A 78 13.70 -14.73 12.68
N GLU A 79 13.43 -15.60 13.65
CA GLU A 79 12.30 -15.48 14.60
C GLU A 79 12.34 -14.14 15.39
N THR A 80 13.52 -13.54 15.51
CA THR A 80 13.74 -12.27 16.18
C THR A 80 13.58 -11.05 15.27
N SER A 81 13.36 -11.25 13.97
CA SER A 81 13.19 -10.15 13.01
C SER A 81 12.02 -9.25 13.39
N ARG A 82 12.20 -7.94 13.20
CA ARG A 82 11.19 -6.89 13.46
C ARG A 82 10.96 -5.99 12.26
N PHE A 83 11.44 -6.41 11.09
CA PHE A 83 11.42 -5.57 9.90
C PHE A 83 11.17 -6.42 8.65
N VAL A 84 10.19 -6.00 7.86
CA VAL A 84 9.89 -6.56 6.55
C VAL A 84 9.71 -5.41 5.57
N ALA A 85 10.38 -5.51 4.43
CA ALA A 85 10.17 -4.63 3.30
C ALA A 85 10.10 -5.46 2.02
N PHE A 86 9.35 -4.98 1.03
CA PHE A 86 9.27 -5.62 -0.27
C PHE A 86 9.07 -4.61 -1.37
N THR A 87 9.48 -4.98 -2.57
CA THR A 87 9.09 -4.29 -3.79
C THR A 87 8.11 -5.09 -4.59
N MET A 88 7.17 -4.38 -5.20
CA MET A 88 6.27 -4.97 -6.16
C MET A 88 6.37 -4.24 -7.48
N VAL A 89 6.52 -5.01 -8.56
CA VAL A 89 6.58 -4.50 -9.92
C VAL A 89 5.16 -4.51 -10.49
N GLU A 90 4.69 -3.35 -10.97
CA GLU A 90 3.36 -3.24 -11.60
C GLU A 90 3.35 -3.94 -12.96
N ARG A 91 2.27 -4.66 -13.29
CA ARG A 91 2.16 -5.45 -14.52
C ARG A 91 2.00 -4.58 -15.76
N MET A 92 1.29 -3.45 -15.64
CA MET A 92 0.86 -2.66 -16.81
C MET A 92 1.94 -1.78 -17.42
N ASP A 93 2.91 -1.30 -16.64
CA ASP A 93 4.02 -0.50 -17.16
C ASP A 93 5.10 -1.35 -17.86
N TYR A 94 4.93 -2.66 -18.00
CA TYR A 94 5.85 -3.51 -18.79
C TYR A 94 5.17 -4.23 -19.94
N GLU A 95 3.85 -4.08 -20.11
CA GLU A 95 3.20 -4.56 -21.32
C GLU A 95 3.57 -3.64 -22.48
N VAL A 96 4.44 -4.17 -23.34
CA VAL A 96 4.94 -3.46 -24.51
C VAL A 96 4.37 -4.08 -25.79
N ALA A 97 3.91 -3.24 -26.70
CA ALA A 97 3.61 -3.62 -28.07
C ALA A 97 4.69 -3.08 -29.00
N ILE A 98 4.91 -3.77 -30.13
CA ILE A 98 5.75 -3.26 -31.20
C ILE A 98 4.83 -2.51 -32.16
N GLU A 99 4.98 -1.19 -32.22
CA GLU A 99 4.25 -0.32 -33.15
C GLU A 99 5.26 0.44 -33.99
N ASN A 100 5.17 0.30 -35.33
CA ASN A 100 6.09 0.96 -36.29
C ASN A 100 7.59 0.77 -35.96
N GLY A 101 7.95 -0.40 -35.43
CA GLY A 101 9.33 -0.73 -35.06
C GLY A 101 9.84 -0.13 -33.74
N ARG A 102 8.97 0.47 -32.91
CA ARG A 102 9.30 1.00 -31.58
C ARG A 102 8.53 0.24 -30.49
N LEU A 103 9.16 0.08 -29.32
CA LEU A 103 8.51 -0.46 -28.13
C LEU A 103 7.65 0.63 -27.48
N MET A 104 6.36 0.35 -27.31
CA MET A 104 5.37 1.28 -26.78
C MET A 104 4.68 0.63 -25.58
N TYR A 105 4.53 1.36 -24.47
CA TYR A 105 3.71 0.89 -23.35
C TYR A 105 2.25 0.82 -23.76
N LYS A 106 1.61 -0.34 -23.65
CA LYS A 106 0.23 -0.55 -24.10
C LYS A 106 -0.79 0.39 -23.43
N LYS A 107 -0.59 0.73 -22.16
CA LYS A 107 -1.52 1.59 -21.40
C LYS A 107 -1.42 3.07 -21.79
N SER A 108 -0.20 3.56 -21.99
CA SER A 108 0.06 4.99 -22.19
C SER A 108 0.29 5.39 -23.66
N GLY A 109 0.57 4.42 -24.54
CA GLY A 109 0.97 4.67 -25.93
C GLY A 109 2.26 5.48 -26.04
N LYS A 110 3.06 5.56 -24.98
CA LYS A 110 4.34 6.29 -24.97
C LYS A 110 5.49 5.35 -25.34
N PRO A 111 6.53 5.86 -26.02
CA PRO A 111 7.75 5.10 -26.26
C PRO A 111 8.40 4.66 -24.94
N VAL A 112 8.90 3.43 -24.90
CA VAL A 112 9.65 2.92 -23.76
C VAL A 112 10.99 3.66 -23.66
N ASP A 113 11.17 4.42 -22.59
CA ASP A 113 12.44 5.09 -22.29
C ASP A 113 13.44 4.09 -21.71
N THR A 114 14.54 3.85 -22.42
CA THR A 114 15.62 2.93 -22.03
C THR A 114 16.75 3.61 -21.26
N THR A 115 16.66 4.91 -20.94
CA THR A 115 17.77 5.72 -20.42
C THR A 115 17.89 5.80 -18.88
N GLY A 116 17.07 5.06 -18.12
CA GLY A 116 17.49 4.46 -16.85
C GLY A 116 17.61 5.34 -15.59
N LYS A 117 16.75 6.35 -15.37
CA LYS A 117 16.66 7.05 -14.07
C LYS A 117 15.26 7.02 -13.45
N ALA A 118 15.05 6.12 -12.48
CA ALA A 118 13.83 6.05 -11.68
C ALA A 118 13.85 7.05 -10.50
N GLU A 119 12.83 7.91 -10.45
CA GLU A 119 12.52 8.86 -9.36
C GLU A 119 11.42 8.28 -8.43
N TRP A 120 11.42 8.65 -7.15
CA TRP A 120 10.55 8.10 -6.10
C TRP A 120 9.48 9.09 -5.70
N ILE A 121 8.24 8.62 -5.55
CA ILE A 121 7.14 9.39 -4.98
C ILE A 121 6.64 8.62 -3.76
N PHE A 122 6.71 9.25 -2.58
CA PHE A 122 6.15 8.69 -1.35
C PHE A 122 4.63 8.86 -1.37
N VAL A 123 3.92 7.76 -1.16
CA VAL A 123 2.45 7.79 -1.15
C VAL A 123 1.91 7.78 0.28
N LEU A 124 2.55 7.08 1.24
CA LEU A 124 2.00 6.84 2.60
C LEU A 124 3.08 6.74 3.70
N SER A 125 2.82 7.33 4.88
CA SER A 125 3.63 7.20 6.11
C SER A 125 2.75 7.32 7.35
N THR A 126 2.81 6.33 8.26
CA THR A 126 2.04 6.27 9.52
C THR A 126 2.63 7.18 10.61
N SER A 127 3.94 7.43 10.56
CA SER A 127 4.64 8.32 11.50
C SER A 127 4.53 9.80 11.13
N LYS A 128 3.81 10.12 10.04
CA LYS A 128 3.78 11.44 9.38
C LYS A 128 5.18 12.01 9.06
N THR A 129 6.22 11.17 9.14
CA THR A 129 7.61 11.54 8.86
C THR A 129 7.97 11.03 7.47
N LEU A 130 8.51 11.93 6.64
CA LEU A 130 8.88 11.66 5.26
C LEU A 130 10.40 11.46 5.17
N TYR A 131 10.83 10.29 4.67
CA TYR A 131 12.24 9.96 4.50
C TYR A 131 12.55 9.77 3.03
N VAL A 132 13.33 10.65 2.41
CA VAL A 132 13.72 10.51 1.00
C VAL A 132 14.99 9.66 0.89
N ARG A 133 14.93 8.52 0.20
CA ARG A 133 16.12 7.77 -0.24
C ARG A 133 15.86 6.96 -1.52
N SER A 134 16.88 6.85 -2.36
CA SER A 134 16.82 6.31 -3.73
C SER A 134 16.54 4.80 -3.81
N ARG A 135 15.64 4.44 -4.73
CA ARG A 135 15.34 3.15 -5.39
C ARG A 135 14.64 2.05 -4.61
N HIS A 136 13.29 1.98 -4.75
CA HIS A 136 12.36 0.84 -4.92
C HIS A 136 10.96 1.17 -4.32
N ILE A 137 9.79 0.74 -4.90
CA ILE A 137 8.47 0.96 -4.24
C ILE A 137 8.49 -0.03 -3.11
N SER A 138 9.13 0.39 -2.03
CA SER A 138 9.27 -0.36 -0.83
C SER A 138 8.14 0.09 0.05
N PHE A 139 7.19 -0.81 0.27
CA PHE A 139 6.27 -0.63 1.38
C PHE A 139 7.08 -0.88 2.65
N TYR A 140 7.35 0.19 3.38
CA TYR A 140 7.90 0.11 4.72
C TYR A 140 6.73 0.14 5.68
N PHE A 141 6.44 -1.00 6.31
CA PHE A 141 5.65 -1.00 7.53
C PHE A 141 6.65 -0.76 8.69
N ILE A 142 6.72 0.49 9.15
CA ILE A 142 7.33 0.85 10.44
C ILE A 142 6.18 1.02 11.44
#